data_AF-A0A0G4L9X7-F1
#
_entry.id   AF-A0A0G4L9X7-F1
#
_cell.length_a   1.000
_cell.length_b   1.000
_cell.length_c   1.000
_cell.angle_alpha   90.00
_cell.angle_beta   90.00
_cell.angle_gamma   90.00
#
_symmetry.space_group_name_H-M   'P 1'
#
loop_
_entity.id
_entity.type
_entity.pdbx_description
1 polymer ?
#
loop_
_entity_poly.entity_id
_entity_poly.type
_entity_poly.pdbx_seq_one_letter_code
_entity_poly.pdbx_strand_id
1 'polypeptide(L)'
;MSGPIAPMKTDTVKIGAQGCDLHQLGLYLLVHGFLRTAPATRRIRVVHHGNTIADSRRGLLAWEHAAYPQYYIPEDDLMNIRSSDVGPVVGSDGVATGQVSSFNIMEVQGVDLLRDDRPAFGLPFRT
;
A
#
# COMPACT_ATOMS: atom_id res chain seq x y z
N MET A 1 -10.32 33.19 10.30
CA MET A 1 -9.00 33.61 9.78
C MET A 1 -7.97 32.62 10.31
N SER A 2 -7.59 31.62 9.50
CA SER A 2 -6.60 30.63 9.90
C SER A 2 -5.21 31.23 9.70
N GLY A 3 -4.40 31.26 10.76
CA GLY A 3 -3.02 31.76 10.69
C GLY A 3 -2.12 30.90 9.81
N PRO A 4 -0.89 31.37 9.50
CA PRO A 4 0.06 30.62 8.71
C PRO A 4 0.42 29.31 9.42
N ILE A 5 0.31 28.20 8.69
CA ILE A 5 0.73 26.87 9.17
C ILE A 5 2.24 26.95 9.41
N ALA A 6 2.65 26.81 10.66
CA ALA A 6 4.07 26.81 11.01
C ALA A 6 4.79 25.69 10.24
N PRO A 7 6.00 25.94 9.68
CA PRO A 7 6.76 24.87 9.03
C PRO A 7 7.12 23.81 10.09
N MET A 8 6.57 22.61 9.92
CA MET A 8 6.87 21.48 10.80
C MET A 8 8.36 21.14 10.72
N LYS A 9 8.97 21.03 11.91
CA LYS A 9 10.38 20.70 12.13
C LYS A 9 10.78 19.45 11.34
N THR A 10 11.68 19.61 10.37
CA THR A 10 12.21 18.56 9.46
C THR A 10 13.11 17.53 10.17
N ASP A 11 13.12 17.48 11.50
CA ASP A 11 13.95 16.56 12.25
C ASP A 11 13.21 15.24 12.45
N THR A 12 13.47 14.30 11.54
CA THR A 12 13.21 12.86 11.68
C THR A 12 11.76 12.40 11.46
N VAL A 13 11.08 12.86 10.40
CA VAL A 13 9.96 12.06 9.87
C VAL A 13 10.55 10.84 9.17
N LYS A 14 10.22 9.64 9.66
CA LYS A 14 10.60 8.37 9.01
C LYS A 14 9.73 8.16 7.77
N ILE A 15 10.09 8.80 6.67
CA ILE A 15 9.39 8.64 5.38
C ILE A 15 9.50 7.18 4.93
N GLY A 16 8.36 6.58 4.56
CA GLY A 16 8.27 5.20 4.08
C GLY A 16 8.28 4.11 5.17
N ALA A 17 8.35 4.51 6.46
CA ALA A 17 8.24 3.57 7.57
C ALA A 17 6.78 3.43 8.04
N GLN A 18 6.49 2.36 8.80
CA GLN A 18 5.19 2.18 9.45
C GLN A 18 4.82 3.42 10.29
N GLY A 19 3.59 3.91 10.10
CA GLY A 19 3.07 5.09 10.80
C GLY A 19 3.42 6.44 10.14
N CYS A 20 4.05 6.45 8.96
CA CYS A 20 4.17 7.67 8.17
C CYS A 20 2.82 8.07 7.56
N ASP A 21 2.58 9.38 7.46
CA ASP A 21 1.41 9.92 6.78
C ASP A 21 1.51 9.67 5.26
N LEU A 22 0.45 9.10 4.66
CA LEU A 22 0.40 8.76 3.23
C LEU A 22 0.50 9.99 2.34
N HIS A 23 -0.07 11.13 2.77
CA HIS A 23 0.02 12.36 2.01
C HIS A 23 1.47 12.86 1.95
N GLN A 24 2.17 12.85 3.10
CA GLN A 24 3.59 13.19 3.16
C GLN A 24 4.49 12.22 2.37
N LEU A 25 4.19 10.92 2.40
CA LEU A 25 4.89 9.92 1.59
C LEU A 25 4.65 10.18 0.09
N GLY A 26 3.41 10.46 -0.32
CA GLY A 26 3.07 10.78 -1.70
C GLY A 26 3.85 12.00 -2.21
N LEU A 27 3.92 13.07 -1.42
CA LEU A 27 4.71 14.26 -1.76
C LEU A 27 6.19 13.92 -1.95
N TYR A 28 6.75 13.13 -1.05
CA TYR A 28 8.15 12.71 -1.14
C TYR A 28 8.41 11.90 -2.42
N LEU A 29 7.56 10.92 -2.72
CA LEU A 29 7.73 10.05 -3.88
C LEU A 29 7.50 10.79 -5.21
N LEU A 30 6.65 11.82 -5.25
CA LEU A 30 6.49 12.66 -6.44
C LEU A 30 7.76 13.45 -6.78
N VAL A 31 8.48 13.92 -5.76
CA VAL A 31 9.69 14.72 -5.94
C VAL A 31 10.93 13.85 -6.15
N HIS A 32 11.05 12.76 -5.39
CA HIS A 32 12.27 11.96 -5.31
C HIS A 32 12.19 10.60 -6.02
N GLY A 33 10.98 10.11 -6.28
CA GLY A 33 10.76 8.74 -6.76
C GLY A 33 11.13 7.68 -5.73
N PHE A 34 11.09 6.41 -6.15
CA PHE A 34 11.62 5.30 -5.37
C PHE A 34 13.14 5.26 -5.46
N LEU A 35 13.81 4.86 -4.37
CA LEU A 35 15.25 4.60 -4.40
C LEU A 35 15.60 3.43 -5.33
N ARG A 36 14.72 2.42 -5.35
CA ARG A 36 14.87 1.22 -6.16
C ARG A 36 13.50 0.56 -6.33
N THR A 37 13.33 -0.11 -7.47
CA THR A 37 12.20 -1.02 -7.72
C THR A 37 12.71 -2.35 -8.27
N ALA A 38 12.00 -3.44 -7.95
CA ALA A 38 12.21 -4.74 -8.58
C ALA A 38 10.86 -5.45 -8.77
N PRO A 39 10.68 -6.27 -9.81
CA PRO A 39 9.50 -7.12 -9.94
C PRO A 39 9.35 -8.06 -8.73
N ALA A 40 8.12 -8.22 -8.25
CA ALA A 40 7.84 -9.24 -7.25
C ALA A 40 8.04 -10.63 -7.85
N THR A 41 8.87 -11.45 -7.21
CA THR A 41 9.18 -12.81 -7.69
C THR A 41 8.07 -13.82 -7.41
N ARG A 42 7.10 -13.44 -6.56
CA ARG A 42 5.97 -14.29 -6.15
C ARG A 42 4.65 -13.56 -6.39
N ARG A 43 3.58 -14.36 -6.54
CA ARG A 43 2.20 -13.87 -6.56
C ARG A 43 1.89 -13.20 -5.22
N ILE A 44 1.34 -12.00 -5.26
CA ILE A 44 0.90 -11.23 -4.10
C ILE A 44 -0.61 -11.40 -3.99
N ARG A 45 -1.09 -11.81 -2.83
CA ARG A 45 -2.52 -11.86 -2.54
C ARG A 45 -2.78 -11.15 -1.21
N VAL A 46 -3.70 -10.19 -1.24
CA VAL A 46 -4.16 -9.48 -0.04
C VAL A 46 -5.55 -9.99 0.29
N VAL A 47 -5.69 -10.57 1.48
CA VAL A 47 -6.96 -11.11 1.98
C VAL A 47 -7.33 -10.36 3.25
N HIS A 48 -8.53 -9.80 3.27
CA HIS A 48 -9.09 -9.11 4.43
C HIS A 48 -10.43 -9.74 4.79
N HIS A 49 -10.53 -10.32 5.99
CA HIS A 49 -11.73 -11.03 6.46
C HIS A 49 -12.25 -12.08 5.46
N GLY A 50 -11.34 -12.88 4.89
CA GLY A 50 -11.69 -13.91 3.89
C GLY A 50 -11.97 -13.37 2.48
N ASN A 51 -12.16 -12.06 2.31
CA ASN A 51 -12.30 -11.43 1.00
C ASN A 51 -10.93 -11.15 0.38
N THR A 52 -10.69 -11.64 -0.83
CA THR A 52 -9.49 -11.26 -1.58
C THR A 52 -9.73 -9.88 -2.19
N ILE A 53 -8.89 -8.91 -1.82
CA ILE A 53 -9.00 -7.51 -2.27
C ILE A 53 -7.92 -7.13 -3.28
N ALA A 54 -6.89 -7.97 -3.41
CA ALA A 54 -5.88 -7.85 -4.44
C ALA A 54 -5.28 -9.21 -4.76
N ASP A 55 -5.02 -9.48 -6.03
CA ASP A 55 -4.34 -10.69 -6.48
C ASP A 55 -3.50 -10.39 -7.72
N SER A 56 -2.18 -10.27 -7.53
CA SER A 56 -1.26 -9.79 -8.56
C SER A 56 -0.11 -10.74 -8.80
N ARG A 57 0.26 -10.87 -10.08
CA ARG A 57 1.54 -11.45 -10.54
C ARG A 57 2.50 -10.41 -11.11
N ARG A 58 2.10 -9.14 -11.07
CA ARG A 58 2.77 -8.00 -11.72
C ARG A 58 3.21 -6.93 -10.71
N GLY A 59 3.04 -7.19 -9.41
CA GLY A 59 3.43 -6.26 -8.36
C GLY A 59 4.94 -6.02 -8.31
N LEU A 60 5.30 -4.96 -7.59
CA LEU A 60 6.68 -4.51 -7.41
C LEU A 60 7.08 -4.55 -5.94
N LEU A 61 8.36 -4.79 -5.70
CA LEU A 61 9.03 -4.42 -4.47
C LEU A 61 9.61 -3.01 -4.68
N ALA A 62 9.13 -2.03 -3.93
CA ALA A 62 9.57 -0.65 -4.01
C ALA A 62 10.24 -0.21 -2.71
N TRP A 63 11.41 0.40 -2.81
CA TRP A 63 12.16 0.94 -1.69
C TRP A 63 11.89 2.44 -1.57
N GLU A 64 10.94 2.79 -0.72
CA GLU A 64 10.63 4.16 -0.32
C GLU A 64 11.75 4.77 0.56
N HIS A 65 12.50 3.89 1.23
CA HIS A 65 13.66 4.20 2.05
C HIS A 65 14.69 3.05 2.01
N ALA A 66 15.89 3.27 2.57
CA ALA A 66 17.01 2.32 2.49
C ALA A 66 16.80 0.98 3.22
N ALA A 67 15.75 0.82 4.03
CA ALA A 67 15.46 -0.43 4.73
C ALA A 67 14.69 -1.44 3.83
N TYR A 68 13.63 -2.06 4.35
CA TYR A 68 12.88 -3.08 3.62
C TYR A 68 11.92 -2.48 2.57
N PRO A 69 11.66 -3.19 1.45
CA PRO A 69 10.70 -2.74 0.45
C PRO A 69 9.26 -2.88 0.92
N GLN A 70 8.37 -2.11 0.28
CA GLN A 70 6.92 -2.30 0.30
C GLN A 70 6.43 -2.94 -0.99
N TYR A 71 5.29 -3.65 -0.92
CA TYR A 71 4.63 -4.19 -2.11
C TYR A 71 3.74 -3.12 -2.76
N TYR A 72 4.01 -2.84 -4.03
CA TYR A 72 3.16 -2.01 -4.88
C TYR A 72 2.37 -2.90 -5.83
N ILE A 73 1.06 -2.76 -5.82
CA ILE A 73 0.13 -3.59 -6.61
C ILE A 73 -0.49 -2.68 -7.68
N PRO A 74 -0.52 -3.09 -8.96
CA PRO A 74 -1.24 -2.37 -10.00
C PRO A 74 -2.73 -2.25 -9.65
N GLU A 75 -3.32 -1.09 -9.91
CA GLU A 75 -4.74 -0.84 -9.61
C GLU A 75 -5.67 -1.85 -10.29
N ASP A 76 -5.36 -2.25 -11.53
CA ASP A 76 -6.09 -3.29 -12.28
C ASP A 76 -6.17 -4.65 -11.58
N ASP A 77 -5.24 -4.93 -10.65
CA ASP A 77 -5.19 -6.20 -9.92
C ASP A 77 -5.93 -6.10 -8.56
N LEU A 78 -6.49 -4.93 -8.23
CA LEU A 78 -7.37 -4.75 -7.08
C LEU A 78 -8.80 -5.21 -7.41
N MET A 79 -9.50 -5.74 -6.42
CA MET A 79 -10.84 -6.28 -6.59
C MET A 79 -11.68 -6.09 -5.33
N ASN A 80 -13.00 -6.13 -5.48
CA ASN A 80 -13.95 -6.04 -4.35
C ASN A 80 -13.73 -4.81 -3.45
N ILE A 81 -13.36 -3.68 -4.05
CA ILE A 81 -13.13 -2.40 -3.38
C ILE A 81 -13.94 -1.30 -4.06
N ARG A 82 -14.34 -0.29 -3.30
CA ARG A 82 -14.83 1.00 -3.80
C ARG A 82 -13.82 2.08 -3.46
N SER A 83 -13.33 2.78 -4.47
CA SER A 83 -12.46 3.95 -4.28
C SER A 83 -13.28 5.17 -3.90
N SER A 84 -12.68 6.01 -3.06
CA SER A 84 -13.11 7.37 -2.76
C SER A 84 -11.88 8.25 -2.73
N ASP A 85 -11.92 9.37 -3.43
CA ASP A 85 -10.80 10.29 -3.50
C ASP A 85 -10.59 10.97 -2.15
N VAL A 86 -9.37 10.91 -1.62
CA VAL A 86 -9.02 11.60 -0.36
C VAL A 86 -8.48 12.98 -0.68
N GLY A 87 -7.67 13.09 -1.72
CA GLY A 87 -7.21 14.37 -2.21
C GLY A 87 -6.06 14.25 -3.21
N PRO A 88 -5.84 15.32 -3.98
CA PRO A 88 -4.66 15.40 -4.83
C PRO A 88 -3.41 15.58 -3.98
N VAL A 89 -2.29 15.09 -4.51
CA VAL A 89 -0.95 15.39 -4.00
C VAL A 89 -0.22 16.15 -5.10
N VAL A 90 0.26 17.34 -4.80
CA VAL A 90 0.95 18.20 -5.76
C VAL A 90 2.35 18.48 -5.25
N GLY A 91 3.36 18.15 -6.07
CA GLY A 91 4.76 18.40 -5.80
C GLY A 91 5.04 19.90 -5.65
N SER A 92 6.15 20.23 -5.00
CA SER A 92 6.54 21.62 -4.74
C SER A 92 6.80 22.45 -6.01
N ASP A 93 7.10 21.80 -7.13
CA ASP A 93 7.26 22.41 -8.45
C ASP A 93 5.93 22.68 -9.17
N GLY A 94 4.81 22.15 -8.64
CA GLY A 94 3.49 22.23 -9.25
C GLY A 94 3.32 21.37 -10.51
N VAL A 95 4.33 20.60 -10.90
CA VAL A 95 4.34 19.79 -12.14
C VAL A 95 4.07 18.33 -11.81
N ALA A 96 4.69 17.79 -10.76
CA ALA A 96 4.45 16.42 -10.34
C ALA A 96 3.12 16.32 -9.59
N THR A 97 2.17 15.55 -10.12
CA THR A 97 0.85 15.34 -9.51
C THR A 97 0.61 13.86 -9.21
N GLY A 98 0.00 13.58 -8.08
CA GLY A 98 -0.47 12.26 -7.67
C GLY A 98 -1.82 12.35 -6.98
N GLN A 99 -2.33 11.20 -6.58
CA GLN A 99 -3.61 11.09 -5.88
C GLN A 99 -3.47 10.14 -4.72
N VAL A 100 -4.04 10.54 -3.58
CA VAL A 100 -4.29 9.61 -2.47
C VAL A 100 -5.77 9.27 -2.50
N SER A 101 -6.05 7.98 -2.52
CA SER A 101 -7.40 7.44 -2.53
C SER A 101 -7.58 6.48 -1.35
N SER A 102 -8.76 6.55 -0.75
CA SER A 102 -9.20 5.60 0.26
C SER A 102 -10.02 4.52 -0.43
N PHE A 103 -9.81 3.28 -0.02
CA PHE A 103 -10.56 2.14 -0.55
C PHE A 103 -11.42 1.53 0.55
N ASN A 104 -12.72 1.49 0.32
CA ASN A 104 -13.65 0.77 1.17
C ASN A 104 -13.77 -0.66 0.64
N ILE A 105 -13.49 -1.63 1.50
CA ILE A 105 -13.60 -3.05 1.14
C ILE A 105 -15.07 -3.42 1.11
N MET A 106 -15.51 -3.93 -0.02
CA MET A 106 -16.87 -4.43 -0.16
C MET A 106 -16.99 -5.74 0.62
N GLU A 107 -17.98 -5.84 1.49
CA GLU A 107 -18.35 -7.13 2.05
C GLU A 107 -18.90 -7.99 0.93
N VAL A 108 -18.26 -9.13 0.69
CA VAL A 108 -18.74 -10.11 -0.29
C VAL A 108 -19.63 -11.08 0.46
N GLN A 109 -20.93 -11.10 0.15
CA GLN A 109 -21.84 -12.10 0.72
C GLN A 109 -21.39 -13.50 0.28
N GLY A 110 -21.26 -14.42 1.24
CA GLY A 110 -20.90 -15.82 0.95
C GLY A 110 -19.40 -16.10 0.83
N VAL A 111 -18.50 -15.23 1.35
CA VAL A 111 -17.21 -15.78 1.82
C VAL A 111 -17.52 -16.70 2.98
N ASP A 112 -17.57 -17.99 2.68
CA ASP A 112 -17.52 -19.03 3.69
C ASP A 112 -16.22 -18.79 4.46
N LEU A 113 -16.34 -18.08 5.58
CA LEU A 113 -15.36 -18.14 6.64
C LEU A 113 -15.42 -19.59 7.09
N LEU A 114 -14.70 -20.45 6.39
CA LEU A 114 -14.31 -21.78 6.82
C LEU A 114 -13.55 -21.58 8.13
N ARG A 115 -14.33 -21.37 9.19
CA ARG A 115 -14.00 -21.59 10.56
C ARG A 115 -13.77 -23.09 10.65
N ASP A 116 -12.49 -23.41 10.74
CA ASP A 116 -11.98 -24.44 11.63
C ASP A 116 -12.20 -25.91 11.26
N ASP A 117 -12.09 -26.27 9.97
CA ASP A 117 -11.96 -27.68 9.57
C ASP A 117 -10.81 -27.91 8.55
N ARG A 118 -9.68 -27.22 8.72
CA ARG A 118 -8.43 -27.65 8.10
C ARG A 118 -7.72 -28.61 9.06
N PRO A 119 -7.45 -29.88 8.67
CA PRO A 119 -6.45 -30.66 9.37
C PRO A 119 -5.13 -29.87 9.32
N ALA A 120 -4.46 -29.85 10.47
CA ALA A 120 -3.22 -29.12 10.71
C ALA A 120 -2.28 -29.09 9.49
N PHE A 121 -1.60 -27.97 9.33
CA PHE A 121 -0.42 -27.81 8.49
C PHE A 121 0.63 -28.87 8.85
N GLY A 122 0.46 -30.08 8.31
CA GLY A 122 1.39 -31.19 8.38
C GLY A 122 2.31 -31.09 7.18
N LEU A 123 3.45 -30.44 7.36
CA LEU A 123 4.56 -30.59 6.43
C LEU A 123 5.14 -32.00 6.60
N PRO A 124 5.25 -32.83 5.55
CA PRO A 124 6.14 -33.98 5.60
C PRO A 124 7.56 -33.47 5.32
N PHE A 125 8.27 -32.99 6.34
CA PHE A 125 9.73 -33.01 6.28
C PHE A 125 10.15 -34.48 6.45
N ARG A 126 10.64 -35.08 5.36
CA ARG A 126 11.22 -36.41 5.37
C ARG A 126 12.75 -36.25 5.39
N THR A 127 13.38 -36.73 6.45
CA THR A 127 14.84 -37.02 6.48
C THR A 127 15.08 -38.37 5.82
#